data_AF-A0A5E4PFY3-F1
#
_entry.id   AF-A0A5E4PFY3-F1
#
_cell.length_a   1.000
_cell.length_b   1.000
_cell.length_c   1.000
_cell.angle_alpha   90.00
_cell.angle_beta   90.00
_cell.angle_gamma   90.00
#
_symmetry.space_group_name_H-M   'P 1'
#
loop_
_entity.id
_entity.type
_entity.pdbx_description
1 polymer ?
#
loop_
_entity_poly.entity_id
_entity_poly.type
_entity_poly.pdbx_seq_one_letter_code
_entity_poly.pdbx_strand_id
1 'polypeptide(L)'
;MTSSTWLPDKAAVKKEYDGISWGYRGLNETPTLPDGYGPFIEDCAKIAVFLQDENAVINQLKRLNVLLKEEAKIQGLKVNEPTPFGYLQHKKVLRNVLERELAKMGFQPDFGKTTGFLKPEVFRSAISAGLIVKDPGVSIEHGEFTHAIQWLLIAWQQSDSAFLSKPVIDVFKQLGDDRSVYPQSSGTEKNIWDVIVDQQPTVSPDCRSPEHLHKLILTSQDNDLLMLKILCEERAKKRRASFPGTDANPNKQTTHKEYQESNKDKALLVPAPKSKL
;
A
#
# COMPACT_ATOMS: atom_id res chain seq x y z
N MET A 1 -23.47 -4.86 4.96
CA MET A 1 -22.23 -5.12 4.20
C MET A 1 -22.20 -6.61 3.91
N THR A 2 -22.15 -6.99 2.63
CA THR A 2 -22.05 -8.40 2.23
C THR A 2 -20.62 -8.86 2.49
N SER A 3 -20.44 -9.87 3.36
CA SER A 3 -19.16 -10.56 3.51
C SER A 3 -18.75 -11.12 2.15
N SER A 4 -17.54 -10.78 1.70
CA SER A 4 -16.98 -11.34 0.46
C SER A 4 -16.67 -12.82 0.70
N THR A 5 -17.37 -13.71 -0.02
CA THR A 5 -17.11 -15.17 0.03
C THR A 5 -15.93 -15.57 -0.86
N TRP A 6 -15.12 -14.60 -1.30
CA TRP A 6 -14.00 -14.88 -2.19
C TRP A 6 -12.98 -15.79 -1.51
N LEU A 7 -12.61 -16.85 -2.24
CA LEU A 7 -11.54 -17.76 -1.88
C LEU A 7 -10.66 -17.97 -3.12
N PRO A 8 -9.33 -18.06 -2.94
CA PRO A 8 -8.44 -18.20 -4.07
C PRO A 8 -8.57 -19.60 -4.70
N ASP A 9 -8.49 -19.66 -6.03
CA ASP A 9 -8.37 -20.92 -6.75
C ASP A 9 -7.04 -21.62 -6.39
N LYS A 10 -7.11 -22.91 -6.03
CA LYS A 10 -5.94 -23.66 -5.57
C LYS A 10 -4.88 -23.80 -6.66
N ALA A 11 -5.28 -23.96 -7.91
CA ALA A 11 -4.33 -24.09 -9.02
C ALA A 11 -3.63 -22.75 -9.29
N ALA A 12 -4.35 -21.63 -9.24
CA ALA A 12 -3.78 -20.30 -9.31
C ALA A 12 -2.78 -20.03 -8.16
N VAL A 13 -3.14 -20.38 -6.92
CA VAL A 13 -2.23 -20.24 -5.76
C VAL A 13 -0.97 -21.06 -5.96
N LYS A 14 -1.09 -22.31 -6.41
CA LYS A 14 0.07 -23.16 -6.68
C LYS A 14 0.98 -22.56 -7.75
N LYS A 15 0.41 -21.99 -8.81
CA LYS A 15 1.16 -21.31 -9.88
C LYS A 15 1.94 -20.11 -9.34
N GLU A 16 1.31 -19.24 -8.56
CA GLU A 16 1.99 -18.08 -7.96
C GLU A 16 3.03 -18.52 -6.91
N TYR A 17 2.74 -19.55 -6.11
CA TYR A 17 3.68 -20.14 -5.17
C TYR A 17 4.95 -20.62 -5.88
N ASP A 18 4.80 -21.35 -6.98
CA ASP A 18 5.92 -21.84 -7.78
C ASP A 18 6.70 -20.68 -8.39
N GLY A 19 6.01 -19.65 -8.88
CA GLY A 19 6.63 -18.44 -9.45
C GLY A 19 7.45 -17.65 -8.42
N ILE A 20 6.90 -17.42 -7.22
CA ILE A 20 7.60 -16.76 -6.11
C ILE A 20 8.78 -17.63 -5.66
N SER A 21 8.56 -18.93 -5.48
CA SER A 21 9.61 -19.87 -5.09
C SER A 21 10.75 -19.87 -6.09
N TRP A 22 10.45 -19.80 -7.39
CA TRP A 22 11.46 -19.71 -8.44
C TRP A 22 12.37 -18.49 -8.33
N GLY A 23 11.92 -17.41 -7.69
CA GLY A 23 12.78 -16.26 -7.38
C GLY A 23 13.94 -16.61 -6.44
N TYR A 24 13.81 -17.64 -5.60
CA TYR A 24 14.86 -18.15 -4.71
C TYR A 24 15.87 -19.07 -5.40
N ARG A 25 15.79 -19.20 -6.72
CA ARG A 25 16.71 -20.01 -7.49
C ARG A 25 18.05 -19.28 -7.61
N GLY A 26 19.13 -19.87 -7.11
CA GLY A 26 20.49 -19.50 -7.55
C GLY A 26 20.65 -19.78 -9.05
N LEU A 27 21.65 -19.16 -9.70
CA LEU A 27 21.83 -19.18 -11.16
C LEU A 27 21.77 -20.59 -11.82
N ASN A 28 21.97 -21.69 -11.08
CA ASN A 28 21.95 -23.05 -11.61
C ASN A 28 21.31 -24.13 -10.69
N GLU A 29 20.53 -23.78 -9.67
CA GLU A 29 20.13 -24.73 -8.61
C GLU A 29 18.63 -24.93 -8.50
N THR A 30 18.12 -25.99 -7.90
CA THR A 30 16.68 -26.07 -7.55
C THR A 30 16.31 -24.95 -6.56
N PRO A 31 15.12 -24.32 -6.65
CA PRO A 31 14.73 -23.30 -5.69
C PRO A 31 14.77 -23.86 -4.26
N THR A 32 15.59 -23.26 -3.40
CA THR A 32 15.68 -23.64 -2.00
C THR A 32 15.14 -22.49 -1.16
N LEU A 33 13.94 -22.68 -0.63
CA LEU A 33 13.33 -21.69 0.26
C LEU A 33 14.08 -21.67 1.60
N PRO A 34 14.18 -20.51 2.26
CA PRO A 34 14.64 -20.46 3.64
C PRO A 34 13.78 -21.35 4.55
N ASP A 35 14.39 -21.91 5.60
CA ASP A 35 13.67 -22.77 6.54
C ASP A 35 12.44 -22.07 7.13
N GLY A 36 11.29 -22.75 7.05
CA GLY A 36 10.01 -22.23 7.53
C GLY A 36 9.34 -21.17 6.64
N TYR A 37 9.89 -20.85 5.46
CA TYR A 37 9.28 -19.86 4.56
C TYR A 37 8.12 -20.41 3.74
N GLY A 38 7.99 -21.73 3.56
CA GLY A 38 6.91 -22.36 2.77
C GLY A 38 5.51 -21.78 3.05
N PRO A 39 5.02 -21.78 4.30
CA PRO A 39 3.71 -21.20 4.64
C PRO A 39 3.59 -19.71 4.34
N PHE A 40 4.69 -18.95 4.50
CA PHE A 40 4.72 -17.53 4.17
C PHE A 40 4.63 -17.29 2.66
N ILE A 41 5.36 -18.07 1.85
CA ILE A 41 5.28 -18.01 0.39
C ILE A 41 3.87 -18.37 -0.10
N GLU A 42 3.21 -19.33 0.54
CA GLU A 42 1.82 -19.67 0.23
C GLU A 42 0.87 -18.51 0.51
N ASP A 43 1.01 -17.83 1.66
CA ASP A 43 0.22 -16.63 1.97
C ASP A 43 0.50 -15.48 0.98
N CYS A 44 1.76 -15.27 0.57
CA CYS A 44 2.11 -14.31 -0.48
C CYS A 44 1.49 -14.67 -1.83
N ALA A 45 1.50 -15.96 -2.21
CA ALA A 45 0.86 -16.44 -3.44
C ALA A 45 -0.65 -16.19 -3.43
N LYS A 46 -1.31 -16.43 -2.29
CA LYS A 46 -2.73 -16.12 -2.13
C LYS A 46 -3.03 -14.62 -2.24
N ILE A 47 -2.17 -13.76 -1.70
CA ILE A 47 -2.28 -12.30 -1.88
C ILE A 47 -2.16 -11.94 -3.36
N ALA A 48 -1.20 -12.52 -4.08
CA ALA A 48 -1.02 -12.28 -5.50
C ALA A 48 -2.29 -12.69 -6.29
N VAL A 49 -2.86 -13.88 -6.01
CA VAL A 49 -4.11 -14.34 -6.64
C VAL A 49 -5.29 -13.45 -6.32
N PHE A 50 -5.40 -12.93 -5.08
CA PHE A 50 -6.43 -11.96 -4.72
C PHE A 50 -6.34 -10.68 -5.56
N LEU A 51 -5.13 -10.13 -5.68
CA LEU A 51 -4.92 -8.88 -6.44
C LEU A 51 -4.99 -9.07 -7.97
N GLN A 52 -4.94 -10.31 -8.46
CA GLN A 52 -5.26 -10.65 -9.85
C GLN A 52 -6.77 -10.63 -10.14
N ASP A 53 -7.62 -10.90 -9.14
CA ASP A 53 -9.07 -10.89 -9.29
C ASP A 53 -9.60 -9.46 -9.10
N GLU A 54 -9.64 -8.71 -10.20
CA GLU A 54 -10.12 -7.32 -10.18
C GLU A 54 -11.55 -7.18 -9.63
N ASN A 55 -12.42 -8.17 -9.84
CA ASN A 55 -13.78 -8.09 -9.30
C ASN A 55 -13.77 -8.18 -7.77
N ALA A 56 -12.96 -9.09 -7.21
CA ALA A 56 -12.76 -9.19 -5.76
C ALA A 56 -12.16 -7.90 -5.19
N VAL A 57 -11.17 -7.32 -5.86
CA VAL A 57 -10.55 -6.04 -5.50
C VAL A 57 -11.57 -4.90 -5.54
N ILE A 58 -12.36 -4.79 -6.62
CA ILE A 58 -13.39 -3.76 -6.80
C ILE A 58 -14.43 -3.85 -5.68
N ASN A 59 -14.86 -5.05 -5.29
CA ASN A 59 -15.80 -5.22 -4.18
C ASN A 59 -15.26 -4.63 -2.86
N GLN A 60 -13.97 -4.83 -2.56
CA GLN A 60 -13.35 -4.22 -1.39
C GLN A 60 -13.16 -2.69 -1.56
N LEU A 61 -12.89 -2.20 -2.77
CA LEU A 61 -12.84 -0.76 -3.05
C LEU A 61 -14.20 -0.08 -2.84
N LYS A 62 -15.31 -0.75 -3.18
CA LYS A 62 -16.67 -0.25 -2.90
C LYS A 62 -16.92 -0.12 -1.40
N ARG A 63 -16.46 -1.08 -0.60
CA ARG A 63 -16.49 -1.01 0.87
C ARG A 63 -15.69 0.18 1.38
N LEU A 64 -14.50 0.43 0.84
CA LEU A 64 -13.70 1.63 1.17
C LEU A 64 -14.46 2.91 0.84
N ASN A 65 -15.08 2.99 -0.33
CA ASN A 65 -15.85 4.15 -0.75
C ASN A 65 -17.03 4.46 0.18
N VAL A 66 -17.71 3.45 0.74
CA VAL A 66 -18.75 3.65 1.76
C VAL A 66 -18.19 4.33 3.00
N LEU A 67 -17.08 3.82 3.55
CA LEU A 67 -16.45 4.41 4.73
C LEU A 67 -15.93 5.84 4.47
N LEU A 68 -15.46 6.13 3.25
CA LEU A 68 -15.03 7.47 2.87
C LEU A 68 -16.21 8.45 2.80
N LYS A 69 -17.38 8.01 2.32
CA LYS A 69 -18.61 8.82 2.33
C LYS A 69 -19.05 9.13 3.76
N GLU A 70 -18.99 8.15 4.66
CA GLU A 70 -19.31 8.33 6.08
C GLU A 70 -18.35 9.30 6.76
N GLU A 71 -17.04 9.11 6.57
CA GLU A 71 -16.01 10.01 7.12
C GLU A 71 -16.15 11.43 6.57
N ALA A 72 -16.41 11.58 5.27
CA ALA A 72 -16.65 12.90 4.67
C ALA A 72 -17.88 13.59 5.29
N LYS A 73 -18.96 12.84 5.55
CA LYS A 73 -20.16 13.35 6.22
C LYS A 73 -19.85 13.79 7.66
N ILE A 74 -19.10 13.00 8.42
CA ILE A 74 -18.67 13.34 9.79
C ILE A 74 -17.86 14.62 9.80
N GLN A 75 -16.98 14.80 8.81
CA GLN A 75 -16.17 16.01 8.66
C GLN A 75 -16.94 17.21 8.04
N GLY A 76 -18.24 17.06 7.75
CA GLY A 76 -19.08 18.11 7.17
C GLY A 76 -18.69 18.48 5.73
N LEU A 77 -18.04 17.58 5.00
CA LEU A 77 -17.47 17.87 3.69
C LEU A 77 -18.48 17.70 2.57
N LYS A 78 -18.53 18.71 1.71
CA LYS A 78 -19.29 18.69 0.47
C LYS A 78 -18.35 18.44 -0.70
N VAL A 79 -18.12 17.16 -1.00
CA VAL A 79 -17.05 16.71 -1.91
C VAL A 79 -17.29 17.08 -3.40
N ASN A 80 -18.48 17.57 -3.74
CA ASN A 80 -18.85 17.98 -5.10
C ASN A 80 -19.05 19.49 -5.27
N GLU A 81 -18.78 20.32 -4.25
CA GLU A 81 -18.94 21.78 -4.39
C GLU A 81 -17.65 22.39 -4.98
N PRO A 82 -17.73 23.15 -6.09
CA PRO A 82 -16.61 23.87 -6.67
C PRO A 82 -16.33 25.14 -5.84
N THR A 83 -16.05 24.98 -4.56
CA THR A 83 -15.68 26.11 -3.70
C THR A 83 -14.19 26.41 -3.84
N PRO A 84 -13.81 27.62 -4.28
CA PRO A 84 -12.42 28.07 -4.23
C PRO A 84 -12.07 28.29 -2.75
N PHE A 85 -11.02 27.59 -2.29
CA PHE A 85 -10.49 27.59 -0.91
C PHE A 85 -11.22 26.74 0.14
N GLY A 86 -11.16 25.41 -0.02
CA GLY A 86 -11.30 24.39 1.04
C GLY A 86 -10.32 23.20 0.90
N TYR A 87 -9.33 23.31 0.00
CA TYR A 87 -8.46 22.23 -0.49
C TYR A 87 -7.71 21.41 0.57
N LEU A 88 -7.62 21.86 1.83
CA LEU A 88 -6.98 21.13 2.92
C LEU A 88 -7.94 20.18 3.66
N GLN A 89 -9.26 20.38 3.56
CA GLN A 89 -10.23 19.65 4.38
C GLN A 89 -10.47 18.21 3.86
N HIS A 90 -10.56 18.01 2.54
CA HIS A 90 -10.66 16.65 1.95
C HIS A 90 -9.42 15.78 2.19
N LYS A 91 -8.25 16.39 2.44
CA LYS A 91 -6.95 15.70 2.41
C LYS A 91 -6.76 14.65 3.50
N LYS A 92 -7.51 14.77 4.60
CA LYS A 92 -7.42 13.83 5.72
C LYS A 92 -8.49 12.73 5.67
N VAL A 93 -9.57 12.85 4.88
CA VAL A 93 -10.61 11.80 4.80
C VAL A 93 -10.01 10.44 4.43
N LEU A 94 -9.35 10.36 3.27
CA LEU A 94 -8.73 9.11 2.81
C LEU A 94 -7.68 8.62 3.81
N ARG A 95 -6.79 9.50 4.26
CA ARG A 95 -5.74 9.16 5.22
C ARG A 95 -6.31 8.60 6.52
N ASN A 96 -7.28 9.29 7.13
CA ASN A 96 -7.88 8.92 8.41
C ASN A 96 -8.60 7.57 8.32
N VAL A 97 -9.34 7.32 7.23
CA VAL A 97 -9.99 6.02 7.03
C VAL A 97 -8.94 4.92 6.89
N LEU A 98 -7.92 5.11 6.03
CA LEU A 98 -6.89 4.10 5.85
C LEU A 98 -6.13 3.82 7.16
N GLU A 99 -5.64 4.87 7.85
CA GLU A 99 -4.93 4.76 9.14
C GLU A 99 -5.79 4.05 10.20
N ARG A 100 -7.06 4.46 10.35
CA ARG A 100 -7.99 3.84 11.32
C ARG A 100 -8.25 2.38 11.02
N GLU A 101 -8.56 2.04 9.77
CA GLU A 101 -8.96 0.67 9.41
C GLU A 101 -7.75 -0.28 9.39
N LEU A 102 -6.57 0.18 8.98
CA LEU A 102 -5.34 -0.61 9.08
C LEU A 102 -4.90 -0.79 10.54
N ALA A 103 -5.07 0.22 11.40
CA ALA A 103 -4.76 0.10 12.84
C ALA A 103 -5.59 -1.00 13.52
N LYS A 104 -6.87 -1.16 13.15
CA LYS A 104 -7.73 -2.25 13.63
C LYS A 104 -7.17 -3.64 13.30
N MET A 105 -6.33 -3.73 12.28
CA MET A 105 -5.70 -4.97 11.79
C MET A 105 -4.27 -5.16 12.34
N GLY A 106 -3.84 -4.31 13.28
CA GLY A 106 -2.55 -4.41 13.96
C GLY A 106 -1.39 -3.65 13.30
N PHE A 107 -1.64 -2.90 12.23
CA PHE A 107 -0.64 -2.00 11.64
C PHE A 107 -0.37 -0.80 12.57
N GLN A 108 0.76 -0.12 12.35
CA GLN A 108 1.03 1.14 13.03
C GLN A 108 -0.09 2.17 12.72
N PRO A 109 -0.57 2.92 13.72
CA PRO A 109 -1.78 3.73 13.58
C PRO A 109 -1.60 4.97 12.70
N ASP A 110 -0.37 5.40 12.48
CA ASP A 110 -0.04 6.58 11.69
C ASP A 110 0.99 6.19 10.62
N PHE A 111 0.84 6.71 9.39
CA PHE A 111 1.73 6.35 8.29
C PHE A 111 3.07 7.10 8.34
N GLY A 112 4.13 6.38 7.97
CA GLY A 112 5.44 6.95 7.66
C GLY A 112 5.40 7.84 6.42
N LYS A 113 6.38 8.71 6.30
CA LYS A 113 6.59 9.57 5.13
C LYS A 113 8.08 9.54 4.78
N THR A 114 8.41 9.65 3.50
CA THR A 114 9.79 9.89 3.08
C THR A 114 10.00 11.32 2.63
N THR A 115 11.24 11.81 2.75
CA THR A 115 11.69 13.11 2.21
C THR A 115 12.59 12.95 0.98
N GLY A 116 12.94 11.72 0.62
CA GLY A 116 13.75 11.38 -0.55
C GLY A 116 13.73 9.87 -0.82
N PHE A 117 14.71 9.38 -1.58
CA PHE A 117 14.90 7.95 -1.81
C PHE A 117 15.23 7.26 -0.48
N LEU A 118 14.48 6.20 -0.16
CA LEU A 118 14.68 5.42 1.05
C LEU A 118 15.56 4.22 0.74
N LYS A 119 16.61 3.98 1.54
CA LYS A 119 17.45 2.79 1.33
C LYS A 119 16.63 1.51 1.54
N PRO A 120 16.86 0.44 0.74
CA PRO A 120 16.08 -0.79 0.82
C PRO A 120 16.01 -1.39 2.23
N GLU A 121 17.12 -1.41 2.98
CA GLU A 121 17.20 -1.93 4.34
C GLU A 121 16.35 -1.11 5.33
N VAL A 122 16.19 0.19 5.10
CA VAL A 122 15.37 1.07 5.94
C VAL A 122 13.90 0.87 5.62
N PHE A 123 13.55 0.71 4.34
CA PHE A 123 12.20 0.36 3.92
C PHE A 123 11.77 -0.99 4.52
N ARG A 124 12.62 -2.03 4.39
CA ARG A 124 12.41 -3.34 5.03
C ARG A 124 12.25 -3.22 6.54
N SER A 125 13.08 -2.40 7.20
CA SER A 125 12.92 -2.16 8.64
C SER A 125 11.59 -1.47 9.00
N ALA A 126 11.06 -0.60 8.14
CA ALA A 126 9.76 0.04 8.38
C ALA A 126 8.63 -1.00 8.26
N ILE A 127 8.67 -1.83 7.21
CA ILE A 127 7.72 -2.94 7.00
C ILE A 127 7.76 -3.91 8.18
N SER A 128 8.95 -4.34 8.61
CA SER A 128 9.13 -5.23 9.77
C SER A 128 8.54 -4.67 11.07
N ALA A 129 8.45 -3.34 11.20
CA ALA A 129 7.82 -2.67 12.35
C ALA A 129 6.28 -2.53 12.21
N GLY A 130 5.69 -3.00 11.10
CA GLY A 130 4.29 -2.81 10.77
C GLY A 130 3.94 -1.41 10.27
N LEU A 131 4.94 -0.62 9.84
CA LEU A 131 4.75 0.75 9.39
C LEU A 131 4.50 0.79 7.88
N ILE A 132 3.32 1.26 7.49
CA ILE A 132 3.05 1.64 6.10
C ILE A 132 3.68 3.02 5.84
N VAL A 133 4.52 3.09 4.82
CA VAL A 133 5.16 4.31 4.34
C VAL A 133 4.37 4.80 3.13
N LYS A 134 4.04 6.10 3.10
CA LYS A 134 3.36 6.71 1.95
C LYS A 134 4.23 6.61 0.71
N ASP A 135 3.61 6.36 -0.44
CA ASP A 135 4.30 6.09 -1.71
C ASP A 135 5.12 7.34 -2.12
N PRO A 136 6.47 7.27 -2.04
CA PRO A 136 7.37 8.40 -2.19
C PRO A 136 7.46 8.97 -3.60
N GLY A 137 6.44 9.64 -4.14
CA GLY A 137 6.54 10.37 -5.42
C GLY A 137 7.11 9.54 -6.60
N VAL A 138 7.00 8.21 -6.55
CA VAL A 138 7.61 7.25 -7.49
C VAL A 138 7.05 7.47 -8.90
N SER A 139 5.81 7.93 -9.00
CA SER A 139 5.27 8.68 -10.13
C SER A 139 3.94 9.33 -9.69
N ILE A 140 3.44 10.32 -10.43
CA ILE A 140 2.04 10.77 -10.24
C ILE A 140 1.05 9.64 -10.54
N GLU A 141 1.47 8.66 -11.36
CA GLU A 141 0.67 7.56 -11.87
C GLU A 141 0.43 6.47 -10.82
N HIS A 142 1.33 6.34 -9.84
CA HIS A 142 1.26 5.36 -8.75
C HIS A 142 0.28 5.79 -7.63
N GLY A 143 0.03 7.09 -7.43
CA GLY A 143 -0.73 7.60 -6.28
C GLY A 143 0.11 7.73 -4.99
N GLU A 144 -0.45 8.28 -3.90
CA GLU A 144 0.27 8.45 -2.61
C GLU A 144 -0.05 7.37 -1.57
N PHE A 145 -1.21 6.73 -1.71
CA PHE A 145 -1.77 5.80 -0.73
C PHE A 145 -2.09 4.46 -1.36
N THR A 146 -1.53 4.13 -2.51
CA THR A 146 -1.95 2.97 -3.28
C THR A 146 -1.51 1.68 -2.61
N HIS A 147 -0.30 1.60 -2.08
CA HIS A 147 0.11 0.46 -1.25
C HIS A 147 -0.72 0.37 0.03
N ALA A 148 -1.04 1.50 0.67
CA ALA A 148 -1.94 1.52 1.83
C ALA A 148 -3.34 0.99 1.48
N ILE A 149 -3.86 1.32 0.30
CA ILE A 149 -5.11 0.79 -0.22
C ILE A 149 -4.98 -0.72 -0.43
N GLN A 150 -3.98 -1.21 -1.20
CA GLN A 150 -3.76 -2.65 -1.43
C GLN A 150 -3.78 -3.44 -0.13
N TRP A 151 -3.00 -3.02 0.87
CA TRP A 151 -2.93 -3.69 2.17
C TRP A 151 -4.24 -3.66 2.95
N LEU A 152 -5.02 -2.58 2.85
CA LEU A 152 -6.35 -2.54 3.45
C LEU A 152 -7.30 -3.54 2.79
N LEU A 153 -7.29 -3.64 1.46
CA LEU A 153 -8.15 -4.59 0.74
C LEU A 153 -7.79 -6.04 1.09
N ILE A 154 -6.48 -6.35 1.16
CA ILE A 154 -5.98 -7.66 1.60
C ILE A 154 -6.44 -7.95 3.04
N ALA A 155 -6.31 -6.99 3.95
CA ALA A 155 -6.68 -7.16 5.35
C ALA A 155 -8.19 -7.38 5.55
N TRP A 156 -9.03 -6.67 4.78
CA TRP A 156 -10.46 -6.91 4.78
C TRP A 156 -10.84 -8.25 4.17
N GLN A 157 -10.22 -8.63 3.05
CA GLN A 157 -10.46 -9.96 2.49
C GLN A 157 -10.06 -11.06 3.47
N GLN A 158 -8.97 -10.87 4.22
CA GLN A 158 -8.58 -11.79 5.29
C GLN A 158 -9.61 -11.84 6.41
N SER A 159 -10.17 -10.71 6.80
CA SER A 159 -11.23 -10.65 7.81
C SER A 159 -12.52 -11.33 7.35
N ASP A 160 -12.82 -11.26 6.04
CA ASP A 160 -14.05 -11.78 5.48
C ASP A 160 -14.00 -13.30 5.23
N SER A 161 -12.85 -13.85 4.79
CA SER A 161 -12.75 -15.26 4.39
C SER A 161 -11.61 -16.07 5.02
N ALA A 162 -10.76 -15.45 5.84
CA ALA A 162 -9.60 -16.09 6.47
C ALA A 162 -8.70 -16.85 5.47
N PHE A 163 -8.49 -16.29 4.28
CA PHE A 163 -7.78 -16.97 3.20
C PHE A 163 -6.27 -17.19 3.48
N LEU A 164 -5.65 -16.32 4.27
CA LEU A 164 -4.28 -16.44 4.76
C LEU A 164 -4.19 -17.32 6.02
N SER A 165 -3.08 -18.04 6.15
CA SER A 165 -2.78 -18.90 7.30
C SER A 165 -2.37 -18.12 8.55
N LYS A 166 -1.79 -16.92 8.37
CA LYS A 166 -1.39 -16.00 9.45
C LYS A 166 -2.23 -14.72 9.45
N PRO A 167 -2.27 -13.97 10.56
CA PRO A 167 -2.74 -12.60 10.56
C PRO A 167 -2.05 -11.77 9.47
N VAL A 168 -2.80 -10.94 8.75
CA VAL A 168 -2.28 -10.14 7.63
C VAL A 168 -1.08 -9.27 8.03
N ILE A 169 -1.08 -8.73 9.24
CA ILE A 169 0.02 -7.93 9.77
C ILE A 169 1.31 -8.73 9.94
N ASP A 170 1.21 -10.03 10.25
CA ASP A 170 2.39 -10.88 10.41
C ASP A 170 3.00 -11.21 9.05
N VAL A 171 2.15 -11.44 8.03
CA VAL A 171 2.59 -11.57 6.63
C VAL A 171 3.25 -10.27 6.16
N PHE A 172 2.63 -9.11 6.44
CA PHE A 172 3.19 -7.80 6.12
C PHE A 172 4.58 -7.62 6.74
N LYS A 173 4.71 -7.82 8.05
CA LYS A 173 6.00 -7.65 8.74
C LYS A 173 7.07 -8.60 8.21
N GLN A 174 6.71 -9.83 7.86
CA GLN A 174 7.64 -10.82 7.33
C GLN A 174 8.22 -10.44 5.94
N LEU A 175 7.56 -9.55 5.19
CA LEU A 175 8.13 -8.97 3.96
C LEU A 175 9.35 -8.07 4.24
N GLY A 176 9.51 -7.57 5.46
CA GLY A 176 10.67 -6.77 5.87
C GLY A 176 11.88 -7.58 6.34
N ASP A 177 11.80 -8.92 6.33
CA ASP A 177 12.93 -9.81 6.63
C ASP A 177 13.92 -9.85 5.45
N ASP A 178 15.23 -9.89 5.70
CA ASP A 178 16.23 -9.99 4.63
C ASP A 178 16.06 -11.27 3.79
N ARG A 179 15.50 -12.33 4.37
CA ARG A 179 15.16 -13.57 3.65
C ARG A 179 13.99 -13.40 2.67
N SER A 180 13.27 -12.28 2.67
CA SER A 180 12.25 -11.96 1.67
C SER A 180 12.85 -11.44 0.35
N VAL A 181 14.16 -11.19 0.33
CA VAL A 181 14.91 -10.73 -0.83
C VAL A 181 15.43 -11.92 -1.62
N TYR A 182 15.25 -11.89 -2.94
CA TYR A 182 15.80 -12.91 -3.83
C TYR A 182 17.30 -12.70 -4.02
N PRO A 183 18.10 -13.78 -4.03
CA PRO A 183 19.51 -13.69 -4.34
C PRO A 183 19.70 -13.34 -5.83
N GLN A 184 20.13 -12.11 -6.14
CA GLN A 184 20.45 -11.70 -7.52
C GLN A 184 21.94 -11.47 -7.72
N SER A 185 22.48 -11.97 -8.84
CA SER A 185 23.88 -11.76 -9.24
C SER A 185 24.16 -10.35 -9.77
N SER A 186 23.12 -9.61 -10.18
CA SER A 186 23.21 -8.27 -10.76
C SER A 186 23.40 -7.15 -9.74
N GLY A 187 23.32 -7.44 -8.44
CA GLY A 187 23.39 -6.43 -7.37
C GLY A 187 22.12 -5.60 -7.18
N THR A 188 21.10 -5.81 -8.01
CA THR A 188 19.75 -5.26 -7.80
C THR A 188 18.98 -6.17 -6.84
N GLU A 189 18.45 -5.64 -5.74
CA GLU A 189 17.57 -6.41 -4.87
C GLU A 189 16.18 -6.49 -5.50
N LYS A 190 15.72 -7.70 -5.83
CA LYS A 190 14.30 -7.97 -6.06
C LYS A 190 13.78 -8.71 -4.84
N ASN A 191 12.66 -8.29 -4.29
CA ASN A 191 12.07 -8.89 -3.10
C ASN A 191 10.65 -9.42 -3.40
N ILE A 192 10.06 -10.11 -2.44
CA ILE A 192 8.68 -10.61 -2.59
C ILE A 192 7.66 -9.47 -2.69
N TRP A 193 7.90 -8.33 -2.04
CA TRP A 193 7.05 -7.14 -2.13
C TRP A 193 6.88 -6.67 -3.59
N ASP A 194 7.97 -6.63 -4.36
CA ASP A 194 7.99 -6.29 -5.79
C ASP A 194 7.19 -7.29 -6.66
N VAL A 195 6.89 -8.47 -6.15
CA VAL A 195 6.16 -9.53 -6.88
C VAL A 195 4.66 -9.49 -6.55
N ILE A 196 4.28 -9.14 -5.33
CA ILE A 196 2.89 -9.28 -4.87
C ILE A 196 2.12 -7.96 -4.82
N VAL A 197 2.78 -6.83 -4.59
CA VAL A 197 2.11 -5.52 -4.43
C VAL A 197 2.77 -4.36 -5.17
N ASP A 198 3.98 -4.54 -5.70
CA ASP A 198 4.73 -3.51 -6.44
C ASP A 198 5.24 -4.01 -7.80
N GLN A 199 4.38 -4.75 -8.52
CA GLN A 199 4.70 -5.16 -9.89
C GLN A 199 4.63 -3.98 -10.85
N GLN A 200 5.54 -3.93 -11.82
CA GLN A 200 5.43 -2.96 -12.90
C GLN A 200 4.22 -3.29 -13.81
N PRO A 201 3.48 -2.28 -14.30
CA PRO A 201 2.28 -2.51 -15.13
C PRO A 201 2.57 -3.21 -16.47
N THR A 202 3.82 -3.17 -16.95
CA THR A 202 4.27 -3.92 -18.14
C THR A 202 4.39 -5.42 -17.90
N VAL A 203 4.56 -5.83 -16.64
CA VAL A 203 4.68 -7.24 -16.23
C VAL A 203 3.32 -7.77 -15.76
N SER A 204 2.55 -6.95 -15.05
CA SER A 204 1.29 -7.33 -14.42
C SER A 204 0.19 -6.30 -14.72
N PRO A 205 -0.72 -6.57 -15.65
CA PRO A 205 -1.85 -5.69 -15.94
C PRO A 205 -3.00 -5.91 -14.93
N ASP A 206 -2.67 -6.04 -13.65
CA ASP A 206 -3.60 -6.33 -12.55
C ASP A 206 -3.26 -5.52 -11.29
N CYS A 207 -4.03 -5.69 -10.21
CA CYS A 207 -3.90 -4.85 -9.02
C CYS A 207 -2.69 -5.17 -8.13
N ARG A 208 -1.81 -6.09 -8.55
CA ARG A 208 -0.44 -6.19 -8.00
C ARG A 208 0.44 -5.04 -8.47
N SER A 209 0.07 -4.40 -9.59
CA SER A 209 0.66 -3.12 -9.97
C SER A 209 -0.09 -1.96 -9.31
N PRO A 210 0.61 -1.11 -8.53
CA PRO A 210 -0.02 0.05 -7.93
C PRO A 210 -0.43 1.08 -8.98
N GLU A 211 0.33 1.28 -10.06
CA GLU A 211 -0.07 2.16 -11.17
C GLU A 211 -1.37 1.67 -11.83
N HIS A 212 -1.51 0.36 -12.03
CA HIS A 212 -2.73 -0.22 -12.58
C HIS A 212 -3.91 -0.04 -11.64
N LEU A 213 -3.77 -0.36 -10.34
CA LEU A 213 -4.83 -0.16 -9.34
C LEU A 213 -5.22 1.31 -9.24
N HIS A 214 -4.25 2.23 -9.23
CA HIS A 214 -4.53 3.65 -9.18
C HIS A 214 -5.30 4.11 -10.41
N LYS A 215 -4.87 3.68 -11.60
CA LYS A 215 -5.56 3.95 -12.85
C LYS A 215 -6.99 3.38 -12.85
N LEU A 216 -7.17 2.14 -12.40
CA LEU A 216 -8.49 1.48 -12.27
C LEU A 216 -9.45 2.34 -11.45
N ILE A 217 -9.01 2.88 -10.30
CA ILE A 217 -9.79 3.80 -9.46
C ILE A 217 -10.15 5.09 -10.22
N LEU A 218 -9.17 5.72 -10.87
CA LEU A 218 -9.36 7.00 -11.55
C LEU A 218 -10.23 6.90 -12.80
N THR A 219 -10.11 5.83 -13.57
CA THR A 219 -10.86 5.64 -14.82
C THR A 219 -12.22 4.99 -14.62
N SER A 220 -12.51 4.48 -13.42
CA SER A 220 -13.78 3.84 -13.12
C SER A 220 -14.98 4.77 -13.40
N GLN A 221 -16.00 4.19 -14.01
CA GLN A 221 -17.32 4.78 -14.22
C GLN A 221 -18.34 4.27 -13.17
N ASP A 222 -17.89 3.46 -12.22
CA ASP A 222 -18.74 2.92 -11.16
C ASP A 222 -19.02 4.01 -10.11
N ASN A 223 -20.29 4.37 -9.94
CA ASN A 223 -20.74 5.34 -8.95
C ASN A 223 -20.43 4.91 -7.50
N ASP A 224 -20.27 3.60 -7.27
CA ASP A 224 -19.86 3.04 -5.99
C ASP A 224 -18.38 3.28 -5.67
N LEU A 225 -17.61 3.86 -6.59
CA LEU A 225 -16.20 4.25 -6.39
C LEU A 225 -15.97 5.77 -6.46
N LEU A 226 -17.03 6.56 -6.67
CA LEU A 226 -16.91 8.00 -6.97
C LEU A 226 -16.19 8.82 -5.90
N MET A 227 -16.44 8.57 -4.61
CA MET A 227 -15.79 9.32 -3.51
C MET A 227 -14.30 9.00 -3.45
N LEU A 228 -13.93 7.72 -3.55
CA LEU A 228 -12.53 7.29 -3.59
C LEU A 228 -11.80 7.92 -4.78
N LYS A 229 -12.42 7.87 -5.97
CA LYS A 229 -11.90 8.52 -7.19
C LYS A 229 -11.62 10.00 -6.96
N ILE A 230 -12.60 10.77 -6.48
CA ILE A 230 -12.41 12.22 -6.23
C ILE A 230 -11.26 12.47 -5.25
N LEU A 231 -11.21 11.73 -4.14
CA LEU A 231 -10.14 11.91 -3.15
C LEU A 231 -8.76 11.58 -3.71
N CYS A 232 -8.63 10.53 -4.51
CA CYS A 232 -7.40 10.18 -5.21
C CYS A 232 -6.99 11.26 -6.24
N GLU A 233 -7.93 11.75 -7.05
CA GLU A 233 -7.70 12.83 -8.02
C GLU A 233 -7.20 14.11 -7.34
N GLU A 234 -7.81 14.52 -6.23
CA GLU A 234 -7.43 15.72 -5.49
C GLU A 234 -6.01 15.59 -4.89
N ARG A 235 -5.62 14.39 -4.43
CA ARG A 235 -4.24 14.13 -4.01
C ARG A 235 -3.26 14.20 -5.19
N ALA A 236 -3.62 13.63 -6.34
CA ALA A 236 -2.79 13.69 -7.55
C ALA A 236 -2.63 15.14 -8.06
N LYS A 237 -3.70 15.94 -8.04
CA LYS A 237 -3.66 17.40 -8.33
C LYS A 237 -2.71 18.12 -7.36
N LYS A 238 -2.70 17.76 -6.08
CA LYS A 238 -1.81 18.36 -5.06
C LYS A 238 -0.37 18.22 -5.45
N ARG A 239 -0.01 17.00 -5.81
CA ARG A 239 1.35 16.65 -6.18
C ARG A 239 1.74 17.46 -7.40
N ARG A 240 0.93 17.43 -8.48
CA ARG A 240 1.15 18.24 -9.68
C ARG A 240 1.32 19.74 -9.38
N ALA A 241 0.47 20.32 -8.53
CA ALA A 241 0.55 21.73 -8.14
C ALA A 241 1.74 22.04 -7.21
N SER A 242 2.32 21.03 -6.56
CA SER A 242 3.55 21.16 -5.76
C SER A 242 4.82 20.94 -6.60
N PHE A 243 4.67 20.67 -7.90
CA PHE A 243 5.75 20.45 -8.87
C PHE A 243 6.09 21.64 -9.83
N PRO A 244 5.65 22.91 -9.68
CA PRO A 244 6.20 23.99 -10.48
C PRO A 244 7.56 24.45 -9.90
N GLY A 245 8.55 24.60 -10.78
CA GLY A 245 9.94 24.94 -10.48
C GLY A 245 10.20 26.36 -9.96
N THR A 246 9.51 26.82 -8.91
CA THR A 246 9.88 28.05 -8.18
C THR A 246 9.70 27.85 -6.68
N ASP A 247 10.75 28.23 -5.95
CA ASP A 247 10.91 28.25 -4.50
C ASP A 247 11.33 26.93 -3.82
N ALA A 248 12.43 26.35 -4.32
CA ALA A 248 13.42 25.77 -3.43
C ALA A 248 14.03 26.91 -2.59
N ASN A 249 13.32 27.35 -1.56
CA ASN A 249 13.95 28.08 -0.47
C ASN A 249 14.55 27.03 0.47
N PRO A 250 15.88 26.77 0.44
CA PRO A 250 16.52 25.72 1.24
C PRO A 250 16.37 25.96 2.75
N ASN A 251 15.92 27.15 3.16
CA ASN A 251 15.69 27.52 4.56
C ASN A 251 14.25 27.33 5.05
N LYS A 252 13.32 26.79 4.24
CA LYS A 252 12.00 26.45 4.75
C LYS A 252 12.08 25.12 5.50
N GLN A 253 12.58 25.18 6.74
CA GLN A 253 12.38 24.11 7.74
C GLN A 253 10.88 23.89 7.85
N THR A 254 10.36 22.92 7.09
CA THR A 254 9.00 22.44 7.28
C THR A 254 9.06 21.63 8.56
N THR A 255 8.76 22.29 9.67
CA THR A 255 8.54 21.63 10.95
C THR A 255 7.32 20.74 10.79
N HIS A 256 7.54 19.49 10.42
CA HIS A 256 6.52 18.46 10.41
C HIS A 256 6.22 18.11 11.87
N LYS A 257 5.43 18.92 12.58
CA LYS A 257 5.09 18.69 14.00
C LYS A 257 4.48 17.30 14.27
N GLU A 258 3.92 16.66 13.25
CA GLU A 258 3.37 15.29 13.31
C GLU A 258 4.43 14.18 13.12
N TYR A 259 5.67 14.51 12.76
CA TYR A 259 6.70 13.56 12.36
C TYR A 259 8.06 13.87 13.00
N GLN A 260 8.87 12.83 13.18
CA GLN A 260 10.28 12.92 13.54
C GLN A 260 11.13 12.11 12.56
N GLU A 261 12.39 12.50 12.38
CA GLU A 261 13.35 11.70 11.62
C GLU A 261 13.56 10.35 12.30
N SER A 262 13.61 9.28 11.51
CA SER A 262 13.99 7.97 12.00
C SER A 262 15.47 7.97 12.39
N ASN A 263 15.80 7.34 13.51
CA ASN A 263 17.19 7.14 13.94
C ASN A 263 18.00 6.27 12.97
N LYS A 264 17.33 5.50 12.09
CA LYS A 264 17.99 4.64 11.10
C LYS A 264 18.32 5.36 9.79
N ASP A 265 17.47 6.30 9.38
CA ASP A 265 17.67 7.12 8.18
C ASP A 265 16.82 8.39 8.28
N LYS A 266 17.47 9.54 8.09
CA LYS A 266 16.80 10.84 8.11
C LYS A 266 15.85 11.04 6.93
N ALA A 267 16.00 10.24 5.86
CA ALA A 267 15.07 10.21 4.74
C ALA A 267 13.70 9.61 5.11
N LEU A 268 13.62 8.81 6.18
CA LEU A 268 12.35 8.30 6.73
C LEU A 268 11.88 9.17 7.89
N LEU A 269 10.68 9.72 7.73
CA LEU A 269 9.95 10.39 8.79
C LEU A 269 8.92 9.42 9.37
N VAL A 270 9.05 9.13 10.67
CA VAL A 270 8.09 8.33 11.43
C VAL A 270 7.15 9.25 12.21
N PRO A 271 5.91 8.83 12.49
CA PRO A 271 4.99 9.60 13.33
C PRO A 271 5.65 9.94 14.67
N ALA A 272 5.55 11.21 15.08
CA ALA A 272 6.05 11.62 16.38
C ALA A 272 5.23 10.91 17.49
N PRO A 273 5.86 10.52 18.62
CA PRO A 273 5.13 9.97 19.75
C PRO A 273 4.05 10.98 20.16
N LYS A 274 2.78 10.58 20.12
CA LYS A 274 1.69 11.40 20.67
C LYS A 274 1.99 11.52 22.16
N SER A 275 2.33 12.71 22.63
CA SER A 275 2.43 13.00 24.07
C SER A 275 1.13 12.54 24.70
N LYS A 276 1.19 11.54 25.60
CA LYS A 276 0.01 11.13 26.35
C LYS A 276 -0.46 12.36 27.12
N LEU A 277 -1.58 12.95 26.69
CA LEU A 277 -2.37 13.90 27.47
C LEU A 277 -3.16 13.10 28.50
#